data_AF-A0A838KPN4-F1
#
_entry.id   AF-A0A838KPN4-F1
#
_cell.length_a   1.000
_cell.length_b   1.000
_cell.length_c   1.000
_cell.angle_alpha   90.00
_cell.angle_beta   90.00
_cell.angle_gamma   90.00
#
_symmetry.space_group_name_H-M   'P 1'
#
loop_
_entity.id
_entity.type
_entity.pdbx_description
1 polymer ?
#
loop_
_entity_poly.entity_id
_entity_poly.type
_entity_poly.pdbx_seq_one_letter_code
_entity_poly.pdbx_strand_id
1 'polypeptide(L)'
;MAERIEKKEFIRRLAERMRTDEATAALWLDSVLEEMYQTFRSGCGLTLPGFGGFYLDRRRESWAFKFNPGQKLRALFGWSSSYHGPL
;
A
#
# COMPACT_ATOMS: atom_id res chain seq x y z
N MET A 1 -16.99 -14.04 2.55
CA MET A 1 -16.31 -12.72 2.58
C MET A 1 -15.05 -12.89 3.41
N ALA A 2 -13.91 -12.38 2.97
CA ALA A 2 -12.67 -12.52 3.73
C ALA A 2 -12.77 -11.74 5.05
N GLU A 3 -12.18 -12.27 6.12
CA GLU A 3 -12.07 -11.56 7.40
C GLU A 3 -11.26 -10.27 7.21
N ARG A 4 -11.72 -9.19 7.84
CA ARG A 4 -11.06 -7.87 7.78
C ARG A 4 -10.24 -7.65 9.04
N ILE A 5 -8.97 -7.28 8.85
CA ILE A 5 -8.09 -6.85 9.94
C ILE A 5 -8.21 -5.34 10.12
N GLU A 6 -8.52 -4.90 11.34
CA GLU A 6 -8.53 -3.49 11.71
C GLU A 6 -7.12 -2.94 12.00
N LYS A 7 -6.96 -1.62 11.91
CA LYS A 7 -5.65 -0.94 12.07
C LYS A 7 -4.92 -1.35 13.36
N LYS A 8 -5.64 -1.49 14.48
CA LYS A 8 -5.06 -1.90 15.78
C LYS A 8 -4.37 -3.25 15.69
N GLU A 9 -5.04 -4.25 15.11
CA GLU A 9 -4.48 -5.60 14.95
C GLU A 9 -3.33 -5.60 13.93
N PHE A 10 -3.41 -4.77 12.88
CA PHE A 10 -2.31 -4.59 11.95
C PHE A 10 -1.05 -4.00 12.62
N ILE A 11 -1.21 -2.99 13.49
CA ILE A 11 -0.10 -2.39 14.26
C ILE A 11 0.54 -3.43 15.17
N ARG A 12 -0.25 -4.25 15.88
CA ARG A 12 0.28 -5.33 16.73
C ARG A 12 1.15 -6.30 15.93
N ARG A 13 0.68 -6.76 14.77
CA ARG A 13 1.45 -7.64 13.87
C ARG A 13 2.71 -6.96 13.34
N LEU A 14 2.65 -5.66 13.07
CA LEU A 14 3.80 -4.88 12.61
C LEU A 14 4.86 -4.77 13.73
N ALA A 15 4.45 -4.43 14.94
CA ALA A 15 5.30 -4.35 16.12
C ALA A 15 6.04 -5.68 16.39
N GLU A 16 5.31 -6.80 16.38
CA GLU A 16 5.87 -8.14 16.50
C GLU A 16 6.89 -8.45 15.39
N ARG A 17 6.52 -8.19 14.13
CA ARG A 17 7.41 -8.45 12.99
C ARG A 17 8.68 -7.61 13.03
N MET A 18 8.58 -6.39 13.53
CA MET A 18 9.68 -5.42 13.59
C MET A 18 10.47 -5.48 14.89
N ARG A 19 10.03 -6.29 15.86
CA ARG A 19 10.63 -6.41 17.21
C ARG A 19 10.70 -5.06 17.93
N THR A 20 9.62 -4.30 17.86
CA THR A 20 9.46 -3.00 18.50
C THR A 20 8.13 -2.94 19.27
N ASP A 21 7.90 -1.90 20.06
CA ASP A 21 6.61 -1.68 20.73
C ASP A 21 5.53 -1.14 19.76
N GLU A 22 4.27 -1.29 20.15
CA GLU A 22 3.11 -0.86 19.34
C GLU A 22 3.07 0.66 19.11
N ALA A 23 3.58 1.49 20.03
CA ALA A 23 3.57 2.94 19.85
C ALA A 23 4.55 3.37 18.76
N THR A 24 5.76 2.78 18.74
CA THR A 24 6.73 2.99 17.67
C THR A 24 6.21 2.49 16.32
N ALA A 25 5.59 1.30 16.28
CA ALA A 25 5.00 0.76 15.05
C ALA A 25 3.84 1.62 14.53
N ALA A 26 2.99 2.13 15.43
CA ALA A 26 1.91 3.05 15.09
C ALA A 26 2.46 4.36 14.51
N LEU A 27 3.48 4.94 15.16
CA LEU A 27 4.14 6.15 14.69
C LEU A 27 4.65 5.98 13.26
N TRP A 28 5.38 4.89 12.97
CA TRP A 28 5.91 4.67 11.62
C TRP A 28 4.82 4.45 10.59
N LEU A 29 3.77 3.70 10.92
CA LEU A 29 2.64 3.51 10.01
C LEU A 29 1.95 4.84 9.71
N ASP A 30 1.71 5.65 10.74
CA ASP A 30 1.05 6.95 10.58
C ASP A 30 1.91 7.94 9.78
N SER A 31 3.22 7.97 10.01
CA SER A 31 4.13 8.78 9.21
C SER A 31 4.16 8.35 7.74
N VAL A 32 4.18 7.05 7.45
CA VAL A 32 4.12 6.55 6.07
C VAL A 32 2.81 6.97 5.39
N LEU A 33 1.68 6.84 6.09
CA LEU A 33 0.37 7.24 5.55
C LEU A 33 0.32 8.75 5.28
N GLU A 34 0.84 9.57 6.20
CA GLU A 34 0.90 11.02 6.04
C GLU A 34 1.77 11.43 4.85
N GLU A 35 2.96 10.84 4.69
CA GLU A 35 3.82 11.10 3.54
C GLU A 35 3.17 10.66 2.21
N MET A 36 2.42 9.55 2.21
CA MET A 36 1.61 9.15 1.07
C MET A 36 0.53 10.21 0.75
N TYR A 37 -0.19 10.72 1.76
CA TYR A 37 -1.17 11.78 1.57
C TYR A 37 -0.55 13.05 1.00
N GLN A 38 0.59 13.51 1.53
CA GLN A 38 1.27 14.70 1.01
C GLN A 38 1.79 14.47 -0.42
N THR A 39 2.33 13.29 -0.72
CA THR A 39 2.72 12.90 -2.07
C THR A 39 1.55 13.02 -3.04
N PHE A 40 0.40 12.43 -2.70
CA PHE A 40 -0.79 12.49 -3.58
C PHE A 40 -1.37 13.90 -3.68
N ARG A 41 -1.38 14.66 -2.58
CA ARG A 41 -1.83 16.06 -2.56
C ARG A 41 -1.00 16.94 -3.49
N SER A 42 0.30 16.68 -3.62
CA SER A 42 1.19 17.38 -4.57
C SER A 42 0.98 16.98 -6.03
N GLY A 43 0.07 16.04 -6.33
CA GLY A 43 -0.19 15.54 -7.67
C GLY A 43 0.76 14.44 -8.14
N CYS A 44 1.63 13.95 -7.25
CA CYS A 44 2.59 12.90 -7.55
C CYS A 44 1.98 11.52 -7.29
N GLY A 45 2.25 10.57 -8.20
CA GLY A 45 2.06 9.15 -7.91
C GLY A 45 3.15 8.58 -7.01
N LEU A 46 2.96 7.37 -6.49
CA LEU A 46 3.94 6.67 -5.66
C LEU A 46 4.08 5.22 -6.11
N THR A 47 5.31 4.78 -6.39
CA THR A 47 5.60 3.37 -6.67
C THR A 47 6.33 2.75 -5.49
N LEU A 48 5.77 1.67 -4.94
CA LEU A 48 6.36 0.85 -3.88
C LEU A 48 6.72 -0.53 -4.46
N PRO A 49 8.01 -0.76 -4.82
CA PRO A 49 8.44 -2.02 -5.40
C PRO A 49 7.99 -3.22 -4.57
N GLY A 50 7.42 -4.23 -5.25
CA GLY A 50 6.88 -5.44 -4.61
C GLY A 50 5.45 -5.31 -4.08
N PHE A 51 4.92 -4.10 -3.86
CA PHE A 51 3.53 -3.88 -3.45
C PHE A 51 2.65 -3.40 -4.62
N GLY A 52 3.06 -2.35 -5.31
CA GLY A 52 2.31 -1.77 -6.43
C GLY A 52 2.60 -0.29 -6.66
N GLY A 53 1.86 0.31 -7.60
CA GLY A 53 1.96 1.73 -7.92
C GLY A 53 0.62 2.44 -7.75
N PHE A 54 0.66 3.62 -7.16
CA PHE A 54 -0.45 4.57 -7.07
C PHE A 54 -0.22 5.66 -8.13
N TYR A 55 -1.16 5.77 -9.05
CA TYR A 55 -1.09 6.69 -10.20
C TYR A 55 -2.17 7.74 -10.05
N LEU A 56 -1.78 8.98 -10.34
CA LEU A 56 -2.66 10.12 -10.41
C LEU A 56 -2.72 10.59 -11.86
N ASP A 57 -3.95 10.75 -12.36
CA ASP A 57 -4.22 11.33 -13.66
C ASP A 57 -5.11 12.56 -13.46
N ARG A 58 -4.55 13.73 -13.75
CA ARG A 58 -5.25 15.02 -13.60
C ARG A 58 -6.17 15.21 -14.80
N ARG A 59 -7.47 15.13 -14.55
CA ARG A 59 -8.53 15.40 -15.53
C ARG A 59 -9.00 16.85 -15.40
N ARG A 60 -9.83 17.30 -16.34
CA ARG A 60 -10.28 18.71 -16.42
C ARG A 60 -10.83 19.25 -15.09
N GLU A 61 -11.65 18.47 -14.40
CA GLU A 61 -12.33 18.88 -13.17
C GLU A 61 -12.10 17.92 -11.98
N SER A 62 -11.24 16.91 -12.14
CA SER A 62 -11.06 15.86 -11.13
C SER A 62 -9.70 15.18 -11.23
N TRP A 63 -9.40 14.35 -10.22
CA TRP A 63 -8.25 13.47 -10.21
C TRP A 63 -8.74 12.03 -10.29
N ALA A 64 -8.23 11.28 -11.26
CA ALA A 64 -8.36 9.82 -11.24
C ALA A 64 -7.22 9.25 -10.40
N PHE A 65 -7.58 8.54 -9.33
CA PHE A 65 -6.65 7.80 -8.48
C PHE A 65 -6.74 6.31 -8.82
N LYS A 66 -5.61 5.70 -9.19
CA LYS A 66 -5.53 4.29 -9.58
C LYS A 66 -4.44 3.57 -8.82
N PHE A 67 -4.76 2.46 -8.18
CA PHE A 67 -3.77 1.51 -7.70
C PHE A 67 -3.58 0.38 -8.72
N ASN A 68 -2.34 0.17 -9.16
CA ASN A 68 -1.94 -1.02 -9.91
C ASN A 68 -1.17 -1.95 -8.98
N PRO A 69 -1.74 -3.13 -8.65
CA PRO A 69 -1.07 -4.11 -7.81
C PRO A 69 0.24 -4.60 -8.42
N GLY A 70 1.25 -4.78 -7.58
CA GLY A 70 2.54 -5.35 -7.95
C GLY A 70 2.48 -6.86 -8.17
N GLN A 71 3.59 -7.42 -8.64
CA GLN A 71 3.70 -8.84 -9.02
C GLN A 71 3.36 -9.81 -7.88
N LYS A 72 3.78 -9.52 -6.63
CA LYS A 72 3.48 -10.36 -5.47
C LYS A 72 1.97 -10.44 -5.19
N LEU A 73 1.26 -9.31 -5.24
CA LEU A 73 -0.20 -9.28 -5.07
C LEU A 73 -0.90 -10.01 -6.22
N ARG A 74 -0.47 -9.78 -7.47
CA ARG A 74 -1.00 -10.50 -8.64
C ARG A 74 -0.88 -12.01 -8.50
N ALA A 75 0.27 -12.50 -8.05
CA ALA A 75 0.50 -13.92 -7.81
C ALA A 75 -0.42 -14.48 -6.72
N LEU A 76 -0.53 -13.79 -5.57
CA LEU A 76 -1.40 -14.21 -4.45
C LEU A 76 -2.87 -14.32 -4.82
N PHE A 77 -3.36 -13.46 -5.73
CA PHE A 77 -4.76 -13.46 -6.16
C PHE A 77 -5.01 -14.22 -7.47
N GLY A 78 -4.02 -14.96 -7.99
CA GLY A 78 -4.17 -15.76 -9.20
C GLY A 78 -4.43 -14.93 -10.46
N TRP A 79 -3.96 -13.68 -10.51
CA TRP A 79 -4.07 -12.79 -11.69
C TRP A 79 -3.03 -13.15 -12.76
N SER A 80 -3.12 -14.41 -13.20
CA SER A 80 -2.14 -15.15 -14.00
C SER A 80 -1.83 -14.53 -15.36
N SER A 81 -2.74 -13.76 -15.95
CA SER A 81 -2.52 -13.09 -17.24
C SER A 81 -1.51 -11.94 -17.18
N SER A 82 -1.00 -11.58 -16.00
CA SER A 82 -0.10 -10.43 -15.82
C SER A 82 1.08 -10.66 -14.87
N TYR A 83 1.31 -11.92 -14.47
CA TYR A 83 2.45 -12.33 -13.64
C TYR A 83 3.63 -12.78 -14.50
N HIS A 84 4.81 -12.21 -14.28
CA HIS A 84 6.03 -12.54 -15.04
C HIS A 84 7.17 -12.80 -14.03
N GLY A 85 7.32 -14.05 -13.57
CA GLY A 85 8.40 -14.46 -12.66
C GLY A 85 8.34 -15.95 -12.27
N PRO A 86 9.43 -16.53 -11.75
CA PRO A 86 9.38 -17.83 -11.08
C PRO A 86 8.76 -17.69 -9.69
N LEU A 87 7.91 -18.66 -9.32
CA LEU A 87 7.29 -18.76 -7.99
C LEU A 87 8.33 -18.88 -6.87
#